data_AF-C6H9Q2-F1
#
_entry.id   AF-C6H9Q2-F1
#
_cell.length_a   1.000
_cell.length_b   1.000
_cell.length_c   1.000
_cell.angle_alpha   90.00
_cell.angle_beta   90.00
_cell.angle_gamma   90.00
#
_symmetry.space_group_name_H-M   'P 1'
#
loop_
_entity.id
_entity.type
_entity.pdbx_description
1 polymer ?
#
loop_
_entity_poly.entity_id
_entity_poly.type
_entity_poly.pdbx_seq_one_letter_code
_entity_poly.pdbx_strand_id
1 'polypeptide(L)'
;MHFGRDIPLNVTSSLKEGMNEISIAILWGSPEYNSKSSYAVALEILEYASLNRVRSLIQHQKSATSLDQIKHRLAGLNTDDDDISVVDDHITIDLVDPFMARVFDTPARTKFCPHMECFDIETFLMTRLSKASKGYGMAEDWKCPICGNDARPQSLIIDDFLVTVRRTLDEGKQLDVKAILVRPDGSWEPKTERNNNNNNNNRPSEPGMLKRKREDGLSITSPNNHGQQQLYPDRPSKQSSTPEVIELD
;
A
#
# COMPACT_ATOMS: atom_id res chain seq x y z
N MET A 1 7.72 11.34 -0.07
CA MET A 1 6.37 11.34 0.52
C MET A 1 5.78 12.70 0.26
N HIS A 2 4.95 12.79 -0.79
CA HIS A 2 4.22 14.02 -1.12
C HIS A 2 2.94 13.99 -0.31
N PHE A 3 2.96 14.58 0.89
CA PHE A 3 1.78 14.69 1.75
C PHE A 3 0.76 15.62 1.08
N GLY A 4 -0.03 15.08 0.15
CA GLY A 4 -1.26 15.67 -0.39
C GLY A 4 -1.15 17.03 -1.09
N ARG A 5 0.05 17.57 -1.36
CA ARG A 5 0.22 18.87 -2.03
C ARG A 5 0.09 18.80 -3.54
N ASP A 6 0.49 17.70 -4.16
CA ASP A 6 0.62 17.57 -5.62
C ASP A 6 -0.31 16.47 -6.15
N ILE A 7 -1.60 16.53 -5.78
CA ILE A 7 -2.59 15.54 -6.20
C ILE A 7 -3.13 15.92 -7.59
N PRO A 8 -3.07 15.03 -8.60
CA PRO A 8 -3.56 15.33 -9.95
C PRO A 8 -5.06 15.56 -9.95
N LEU A 9 -5.55 16.60 -10.62
CA LEU A 9 -6.98 16.88 -10.74
C LEU A 9 -7.58 16.14 -11.95
N ASN A 10 -8.59 15.28 -11.71
CA ASN A 10 -9.37 14.70 -12.81
C ASN A 10 -10.36 15.74 -13.35
N VAL A 11 -10.11 16.21 -14.58
CA VAL A 11 -10.95 17.19 -15.28
C VAL A 11 -11.82 16.57 -16.38
N THR A 12 -11.80 15.24 -16.57
CA THR A 12 -12.46 14.57 -17.70
C THR A 12 -13.94 14.93 -17.85
N SER A 13 -14.66 15.07 -16.73
CA SER A 13 -16.09 15.43 -16.73
C SER A 13 -16.38 16.88 -17.12
N SER A 14 -15.37 17.76 -17.08
CA SER A 14 -15.48 19.18 -17.43
C SER A 14 -15.07 19.47 -18.88
N LEU A 15 -14.53 18.48 -19.59
CA LEU A 15 -14.11 18.62 -20.99
C LEU A 15 -15.30 18.44 -21.93
N LYS A 16 -15.28 19.17 -23.05
CA LYS A 16 -16.23 19.04 -24.16
C LYS A 16 -15.52 18.70 -25.46
N GLU A 17 -16.27 18.19 -26.43
CA GLU A 17 -15.75 18.01 -27.79
C GLU A 17 -15.33 19.36 -28.40
N GLY A 18 -14.16 19.38 -29.03
CA GLY A 18 -13.57 20.59 -29.62
C GLY A 18 -12.62 21.36 -28.70
N MET A 19 -12.52 22.67 -28.92
CA MET A 19 -11.57 23.51 -28.20
C MET A 19 -12.03 23.75 -26.76
N ASN A 20 -11.15 23.39 -25.82
CA ASN A 20 -11.31 23.64 -24.39
C ASN A 20 -10.33 24.75 -23.97
N GLU A 21 -10.78 25.67 -23.14
CA GLU A 21 -9.94 26.73 -22.55
C GLU A 21 -9.66 26.38 -21.08
N ILE A 22 -8.38 26.36 -20.70
CA ILE A 22 -7.95 26.09 -19.33
C ILE A 22 -7.32 27.37 -18.77
N SER A 23 -7.92 27.91 -17.71
CA SER A 23 -7.38 29.07 -16.99
C SER A 23 -6.82 28.62 -15.65
N ILE A 24 -5.55 28.94 -15.38
CA ILE A 24 -4.87 28.62 -14.13
C ILE A 24 -4.68 29.91 -13.34
N ALA A 25 -5.25 29.96 -12.13
CA ALA A 25 -5.06 31.07 -11.20
C ALA A 25 -4.26 30.57 -9.99
N ILE A 26 -3.08 31.17 -9.76
CA ILE A 26 -2.23 30.86 -8.62
C ILE A 26 -2.42 31.92 -7.55
N LEU A 27 -2.86 31.51 -6.37
CA LEU A 27 -3.03 32.38 -5.21
C LEU A 27 -1.81 32.26 -4.31
N TRP A 28 -0.93 33.26 -4.36
CA TRP A 28 0.33 33.27 -3.62
C TRP A 28 0.13 33.76 -2.18
N GLY A 29 0.66 33.02 -1.21
CA GLY A 29 0.87 33.52 0.15
C GLY A 29 2.15 34.37 0.24
N SER A 30 2.31 35.13 1.33
CA SER A 30 3.53 35.93 1.57
C SER A 30 4.84 35.13 1.54
N PRO A 31 4.91 33.87 2.01
CA PRO A 31 6.10 33.03 1.90
C PRO A 31 6.40 32.60 0.45
N GLU A 32 5.38 32.21 -0.31
CA GLU A 32 5.52 31.68 -1.67
C GLU A 32 5.81 32.79 -2.68
N TYR A 33 5.26 33.99 -2.48
CA TYR A 33 5.55 35.16 -3.31
C TYR A 33 7.04 35.56 -3.28
N ASN A 34 7.70 35.32 -2.14
CA ASN A 34 9.11 35.63 -1.95
C ASN A 34 10.02 34.42 -2.22
N SER A 35 9.46 33.25 -2.55
CA SER A 35 10.26 32.09 -2.92
C SER A 35 10.67 32.19 -4.40
N LYS A 36 11.88 31.72 -4.72
CA LYS A 36 12.34 31.58 -6.12
C LYS A 36 11.81 30.27 -6.75
N SER A 37 10.65 29.80 -6.32
CA SER A 37 10.12 28.50 -6.74
C SER A 37 9.47 28.62 -8.11
N SER A 38 9.83 27.72 -9.03
CA SER A 38 9.15 27.54 -10.31
C SER A 38 8.06 26.48 -10.17
N TYR A 39 6.94 26.69 -10.86
CA TYR A 39 5.81 25.75 -10.90
C TYR A 39 5.53 25.41 -12.35
N ALA A 40 5.13 24.17 -12.60
CA ALA A 40 4.72 23.68 -13.90
C ALA A 40 3.36 22.98 -13.77
N VAL A 41 2.58 23.01 -14.86
CA VAL A 41 1.32 22.29 -14.97
C VAL A 41 1.36 21.49 -16.26
N ALA A 42 0.96 20.22 -16.18
CA ALA A 42 0.81 19.33 -17.32
C ALA A 42 -0.64 18.85 -17.39
N LEU A 43 -1.14 18.67 -18.61
CA LEU A 43 -2.41 18.01 -18.88
C LEU A 43 -2.09 16.69 -19.60
N GLU A 44 -2.49 15.59 -18.99
CA GLU A 44 -2.23 14.25 -19.50
C GLU A 44 -3.54 13.51 -19.78
N ILE A 45 -3.55 12.73 -20.87
CA ILE A 45 -4.60 11.77 -21.16
C ILE A 45 -4.12 10.41 -20.69
N LEU A 46 -4.85 9.82 -19.76
CA LEU A 46 -4.50 8.52 -19.18
C LEU A 46 -5.43 7.43 -19.71
N GLU A 47 -4.85 6.31 -20.11
CA GLU A 47 -5.58 5.06 -20.37
C GLU A 47 -5.33 4.08 -19.22
N TYR A 48 -6.41 3.51 -18.67
CA TYR A 48 -6.31 2.53 -17.60
C TYR A 48 -6.36 1.12 -18.15
N ALA A 49 -5.34 0.32 -17.82
CA ALA A 49 -5.37 -1.10 -18.12
C ALA A 49 -6.55 -1.78 -17.41
N SER A 50 -7.27 -2.65 -18.12
CA SER A 50 -8.33 -3.46 -17.52
C SER A 50 -7.76 -4.40 -16.47
N LEU A 51 -8.59 -4.81 -15.50
CA LEU A 51 -8.17 -5.77 -14.48
C LEU A 51 -7.63 -7.08 -15.10
N ASN A 52 -8.26 -7.55 -16.17
CA ASN A 52 -7.79 -8.74 -16.89
C ASN A 52 -6.41 -8.53 -17.51
N ARG A 53 -6.15 -7.34 -18.07
CA ARG A 53 -4.84 -7.01 -18.62
C ARG A 53 -3.77 -6.92 -17.52
N VAL A 54 -4.13 -6.36 -16.37
CA VAL A 54 -3.26 -6.31 -15.18
C VAL A 54 -2.94 -7.71 -14.69
N ARG A 55 -3.95 -8.59 -14.55
CA ARG A 55 -3.75 -9.99 -14.14
C ARG A 55 -2.80 -10.73 -15.08
N SER A 56 -2.90 -10.52 -16.40
CA SER A 56 -2.03 -11.20 -17.37
C SER A 56 -0.56 -10.74 -17.34
N LEU A 57 -0.25 -9.64 -16.64
CA LEU A 57 1.13 -9.17 -16.43
C LEU A 57 1.79 -9.78 -15.18
N ILE A 58 1.00 -10.36 -14.27
CA ILE A 58 1.51 -10.93 -13.02
C ILE A 58 2.22 -12.24 -13.35
N GLN A 59 3.49 -12.31 -12.96
CA GLN A 59 4.33 -13.47 -13.27
C GLN A 59 4.17 -14.56 -12.21
N HIS A 60 4.44 -15.80 -12.62
CA HIS A 60 4.53 -16.92 -11.69
C HIS A 60 5.98 -17.13 -11.25
N GLN A 61 6.18 -17.18 -9.94
CA GLN A 61 7.42 -17.67 -9.34
C GLN A 61 7.30 -19.19 -9.16
N LYS A 62 8.21 -19.93 -9.81
CA LYS A 62 8.27 -21.38 -9.71
C LYS A 62 8.52 -21.83 -8.27
N SER A 63 7.92 -22.96 -7.88
CA SER A 63 8.07 -23.54 -6.54
C SER A 63 9.54 -23.75 -6.16
N ALA A 64 10.39 -24.18 -7.11
CA ALA A 64 11.82 -24.36 -6.88
C ALA A 64 12.51 -23.08 -6.37
N THR A 65 12.16 -21.91 -6.92
CA THR A 65 12.71 -20.64 -6.47
C THR A 65 12.28 -20.30 -5.05
N SER A 66 11.02 -20.55 -4.70
CA SER A 66 10.52 -20.35 -3.33
C SER A 66 11.24 -21.29 -2.36
N LEU A 67 11.40 -22.57 -2.72
CA LEU A 67 12.10 -23.55 -1.91
C LEU A 67 13.59 -23.21 -1.71
N ASP A 68 14.27 -22.70 -2.75
CA ASP A 68 15.66 -22.26 -2.63
C ASP A 68 15.80 -21.05 -1.69
N GLN A 69 14.84 -20.11 -1.73
CA GLN A 69 14.78 -19.00 -0.76
C GLN A 69 14.59 -19.50 0.68
N ILE A 70 13.74 -20.51 0.89
CA ILE A 70 13.51 -21.13 2.19
C ILE A 70 14.77 -21.82 2.70
N LYS A 71 15.41 -22.64 1.86
CA LYS A 71 16.69 -23.29 2.17
C LYS A 71 17.76 -22.27 2.55
N HIS A 72 17.87 -21.18 1.81
CA HIS A 72 18.83 -20.13 2.12
C HIS A 72 18.54 -19.45 3.47
N ARG A 73 17.27 -19.23 3.83
CA ARG A 73 16.92 -18.69 5.16
C ARG A 73 17.31 -19.64 6.29
N LEU A 74 17.05 -20.93 6.12
CA LEU A 74 17.38 -21.96 7.10
C LEU A 74 18.90 -22.17 7.22
N ALA A 75 19.64 -22.02 6.13
CA ALA A 75 21.11 -22.07 6.13
C ALA A 75 21.77 -20.78 6.63
N GLY A 76 21.16 -19.62 6.34
CA GLY A 76 21.71 -18.27 6.52
C GLY A 76 21.42 -17.60 7.87
N LEU A 77 20.80 -18.29 8.83
CA LEU A 77 20.84 -17.91 10.24
C LEU A 77 22.26 -18.09 10.87
N ASN A 78 23.30 -18.40 10.07
CA ASN A 78 24.58 -18.93 10.53
C ASN A 78 25.84 -18.22 9.96
N THR A 79 25.81 -16.91 9.68
CA THR A 79 27.02 -16.25 9.10
C THR A 79 27.58 -15.05 9.86
N ASP A 80 27.17 -14.81 11.11
CA ASP A 80 27.93 -13.94 12.01
C ASP A 80 27.90 -14.54 13.43
N ASP A 81 29.08 -14.84 13.93
CA ASP A 81 29.44 -15.22 15.31
C ASP A 81 29.49 -16.71 15.69
N ASP A 82 30.58 -17.04 16.39
CA ASP A 82 31.11 -18.36 16.78
C ASP A 82 30.27 -19.04 17.90
N ASP A 83 28.95 -19.03 17.80
CA ASP A 83 28.04 -19.62 18.78
C ASP A 83 27.24 -20.80 18.22
N ILE A 84 27.04 -21.82 19.07
CA ILE A 84 26.25 -23.04 18.80
C ILE A 84 24.97 -22.71 18.01
N SER A 85 24.92 -23.12 16.75
CA SER A 85 23.79 -22.87 15.86
C SER A 85 22.67 -23.87 16.13
N VAL A 86 21.53 -23.35 16.59
CA VAL A 86 20.26 -24.09 16.50
C VAL A 86 19.81 -24.01 15.05
N VAL A 87 20.11 -25.05 14.27
CA VAL A 87 19.51 -25.22 12.94
C VAL A 87 18.02 -25.42 13.16
N ASP A 88 17.22 -24.40 12.89
CA ASP A 88 15.77 -24.56 12.85
C ASP A 88 15.46 -25.59 11.75
N ASP A 89 14.69 -26.62 12.08
CA ASP A 89 14.43 -27.71 11.15
C ASP A 89 13.34 -27.35 10.13
N HIS A 90 12.71 -26.19 10.31
CA HIS A 90 11.66 -25.66 9.45
C HIS A 90 11.53 -24.14 9.57
N ILE A 91 10.86 -23.50 8.61
CA ILE A 91 10.28 -22.16 8.79
C ILE A 91 8.78 -22.28 8.99
N THR A 92 8.18 -21.38 9.78
CA THR A 92 6.73 -21.19 9.76
C THR A 92 6.37 -20.21 8.66
N ILE A 93 5.34 -20.51 7.86
CA ILE A 93 4.72 -19.56 6.91
C ILE A 93 3.24 -19.42 7.25
N ASP A 94 2.79 -18.20 7.50
CA ASP A 94 1.37 -17.88 7.66
C ASP A 94 0.64 -17.87 6.30
N LEU A 95 -0.54 -18.48 6.27
CA LEU A 95 -1.37 -18.63 5.08
C LEU A 95 -2.57 -17.67 5.06
N VAL A 96 -2.83 -16.97 6.17
CA VAL A 96 -4.00 -16.12 6.33
C VAL A 96 -3.81 -14.81 5.57
N ASP A 97 -4.72 -14.52 4.64
CA ASP A 97 -4.75 -13.27 3.92
C ASP A 97 -5.13 -12.10 4.85
N PRO A 98 -4.37 -10.98 4.84
CA PRO A 98 -4.63 -9.83 5.70
C PRO A 98 -5.95 -9.09 5.41
N PHE A 99 -6.61 -9.32 4.27
CA PHE A 99 -7.87 -8.65 3.93
C PHE A 99 -9.10 -9.52 4.18
N MET A 100 -9.00 -10.82 3.94
CA MET A 100 -10.10 -11.77 4.05
C MET A 100 -10.13 -12.49 5.40
N ALA A 101 -9.05 -12.42 6.19
CA ALA A 101 -8.90 -13.12 7.47
C ALA A 101 -9.12 -14.65 7.38
N ARG A 102 -8.83 -15.22 6.20
CA ARG A 102 -8.85 -16.66 5.89
C ARG A 102 -7.70 -16.98 4.95
N VAL A 103 -7.46 -18.25 4.68
CA VAL A 103 -6.46 -18.67 3.69
C VAL A 103 -6.77 -18.03 2.32
N PHE A 104 -5.74 -17.48 1.68
CA PHE A 104 -5.84 -16.89 0.33
C PHE A 104 -6.38 -17.89 -0.70
N ASP A 105 -7.02 -17.40 -1.76
CA ASP A 105 -7.41 -18.26 -2.89
C ASP A 105 -6.31 -18.32 -3.93
N THR A 106 -5.70 -17.17 -4.25
CA THR A 106 -4.52 -17.09 -5.12
C THR A 106 -3.39 -16.35 -4.41
N PRO A 107 -2.36 -17.05 -3.93
CA PRO A 107 -1.26 -16.44 -3.20
C PRO A 107 -0.42 -15.56 -4.10
N ALA A 108 -0.32 -14.30 -3.72
CA ALA A 108 0.63 -13.38 -4.30
C ALA A 108 1.44 -12.64 -3.26
N ARG A 109 2.63 -12.24 -3.68
CA ARG A 109 3.50 -11.30 -2.99
C ARG A 109 4.26 -10.48 -4.01
N THR A 110 5.09 -9.57 -3.57
CA THR A 110 5.96 -8.80 -4.48
C THR A 110 7.31 -9.48 -4.59
N LYS A 111 7.99 -9.34 -5.73
CA LYS A 111 9.38 -9.81 -5.91
C LYS A 111 10.38 -9.14 -4.95
N PHE A 112 9.96 -8.09 -4.26
CA PHE A 112 10.74 -7.36 -3.26
C PHE A 112 10.41 -7.77 -1.82
N CYS A 113 9.50 -8.72 -1.61
CA CYS A 113 9.11 -9.13 -0.27
C CYS A 113 10.24 -9.90 0.43
N PRO A 114 10.69 -9.46 1.62
CA PRO A 114 11.65 -10.21 2.43
C PRO A 114 10.99 -11.37 3.19
N HIS A 115 9.68 -11.54 3.07
CA HIS A 115 8.86 -12.52 3.77
C HIS A 115 8.32 -13.57 2.78
N MET A 116 7.92 -14.75 3.25
CA MET A 116 7.42 -15.84 2.37
C MET A 116 5.89 -15.88 2.29
N GLU A 117 5.22 -15.23 3.24
CA GLU A 117 3.77 -15.09 3.36
C GLU A 117 3.21 -14.40 2.12
N CYS A 118 2.01 -14.81 1.73
CA CYS A 118 1.28 -14.24 0.61
C CYS A 118 -0.05 -13.61 1.07
N PHE A 119 -0.53 -12.68 0.28
CA PHE A 119 -1.89 -12.16 0.34
C PHE A 119 -2.67 -12.62 -0.90
N ASP A 120 -3.99 -12.50 -0.86
CA ASP A 120 -4.84 -12.84 -1.99
C ASP A 120 -4.80 -11.77 -3.07
N ILE A 121 -4.38 -12.16 -4.27
CA ILE A 121 -4.15 -11.21 -5.36
C ILE A 121 -5.42 -10.49 -5.80
N GLU A 122 -6.55 -11.19 -5.81
CA GLU A 122 -7.81 -10.65 -6.30
C GLU A 122 -8.33 -9.58 -5.34
N THR A 123 -8.34 -9.91 -4.06
CA THR A 123 -8.73 -8.99 -2.99
C THR A 123 -7.81 -7.78 -2.92
N PHE A 124 -6.50 -7.97 -3.10
CA PHE A 124 -5.52 -6.89 -3.16
C PHE A 124 -5.82 -5.92 -4.31
N LEU A 125 -5.99 -6.42 -5.54
CA LEU A 125 -6.28 -5.58 -6.72
C LEU A 125 -7.59 -4.82 -6.56
N MET A 126 -8.67 -5.48 -6.13
CA MET A 126 -9.97 -4.84 -5.91
C MET A 126 -9.89 -3.72 -4.87
N THR A 127 -9.16 -3.95 -3.77
CA THR A 127 -8.98 -2.93 -2.73
C THR A 127 -8.25 -1.70 -3.25
N ARG A 128 -7.24 -1.86 -4.13
CA ARG A 128 -6.50 -0.71 -4.71
C ARG A 128 -7.26 0.00 -5.81
N LEU A 129 -7.97 -0.74 -6.67
CA LEU A 129 -8.81 -0.15 -7.72
C LEU A 129 -9.98 0.65 -7.14
N SER A 130 -10.59 0.20 -6.05
CA SER A 130 -11.64 0.97 -5.36
C SER A 130 -11.14 2.35 -4.88
N LYS A 131 -9.88 2.45 -4.48
CA LYS A 131 -9.26 3.73 -4.12
C LYS A 131 -8.93 4.57 -5.35
N ALA A 132 -8.44 3.96 -6.43
CA ALA A 132 -8.16 4.64 -7.68
C ALA A 132 -9.43 5.25 -8.31
N SER A 133 -10.59 4.60 -8.14
CA SER A 133 -11.88 5.12 -8.61
C SER A 133 -12.32 6.43 -7.93
N LYS A 134 -11.66 6.84 -6.83
CA LYS A 134 -11.86 8.14 -6.18
C LYS A 134 -11.02 9.26 -6.79
N GLY A 135 -10.41 9.03 -7.96
CA GLY A 135 -9.72 10.04 -8.76
C GLY A 135 -8.21 10.15 -8.51
N TYR A 136 -7.66 9.40 -7.56
CA TYR A 136 -6.29 9.60 -7.06
C TYR A 136 -5.60 8.29 -6.71
N GLY A 137 -5.51 7.33 -7.64
CA GLY A 137 -4.71 6.12 -7.42
C GLY A 137 -3.24 6.48 -7.25
N MET A 138 -2.79 6.74 -6.02
CA MET A 138 -1.43 7.21 -5.76
C MET A 138 -0.47 6.03 -5.72
N ALA A 139 0.80 6.26 -6.10
CA ALA A 139 1.86 5.26 -5.92
C ALA A 139 1.95 4.78 -4.47
N GLU A 140 1.59 5.63 -3.51
CA GLU A 140 1.56 5.31 -2.08
C GLU A 140 0.51 4.25 -1.70
N ASP A 141 -0.52 4.04 -2.53
CA ASP A 141 -1.51 2.98 -2.34
C ASP A 141 -0.98 1.60 -2.73
N TRP A 142 0.04 1.52 -3.59
CA TRP A 142 0.60 0.27 -4.09
C TRP A 142 1.71 -0.27 -3.19
N LYS A 143 1.36 -0.60 -1.95
CA LYS A 143 2.25 -1.21 -0.97
C LYS A 143 1.79 -2.60 -0.55
N CYS A 144 2.75 -3.48 -0.34
CA CYS A 144 2.55 -4.80 0.21
C CYS A 144 1.89 -4.65 1.60
N PRO A 145 0.76 -5.33 1.86
CA PRO A 145 0.06 -5.23 3.14
C PRO A 145 0.85 -5.82 4.32
N ILE A 146 1.86 -6.65 4.04
CA ILE A 146 2.66 -7.35 5.06
C ILE A 146 3.91 -6.53 5.41
N CYS A 147 4.72 -6.13 4.41
CA CYS A 147 6.00 -5.44 4.64
C CYS A 147 6.10 -3.99 4.14
N GLY A 148 5.07 -3.48 3.45
CA GLY A 148 5.07 -2.10 2.95
C GLY A 148 5.91 -1.83 1.69
N ASN A 149 6.63 -2.83 1.15
CA ASN A 149 7.40 -2.70 -0.09
C ASN A 149 6.50 -2.46 -1.32
N ASP A 150 7.09 -1.93 -2.40
CA ASP A 150 6.39 -1.65 -3.66
C ASP A 150 5.65 -2.89 -4.19
N ALA A 151 4.35 -2.72 -4.42
CA ALA A 151 3.42 -3.77 -4.83
C ALA A 151 2.62 -3.36 -6.08
N ARG A 152 3.17 -2.49 -6.92
CA ARG A 152 2.59 -2.19 -8.24
C ARG A 152 2.46 -3.48 -9.08
N PRO A 153 1.50 -3.56 -10.00
CA PRO A 153 1.21 -4.79 -10.77
C PRO A 153 2.41 -5.52 -11.36
N GLN A 154 3.36 -4.79 -11.95
CA GLN A 154 4.59 -5.32 -12.56
C GLN A 154 5.58 -5.94 -11.56
N SER A 155 5.38 -5.68 -10.28
CA SER A 155 6.22 -6.17 -9.18
C SER A 155 5.59 -7.38 -8.47
N LEU A 156 4.30 -7.66 -8.74
CA LEU A 156 3.56 -8.77 -8.15
C LEU A 156 3.96 -10.08 -8.82
N ILE A 157 4.00 -11.13 -8.00
CA ILE A 157 4.18 -12.51 -8.42
C ILE A 157 3.13 -13.41 -7.77
N ILE A 158 2.76 -14.48 -8.45
CA ILE A 158 2.04 -15.63 -7.88
C ILE A 158 3.08 -16.67 -7.45
N ASP A 159 3.02 -17.14 -6.21
CA ASP A 159 3.98 -18.10 -5.67
C ASP A 159 3.49 -19.54 -5.86
N ASP A 160 4.05 -20.27 -6.83
CA ASP A 160 3.56 -21.59 -7.22
C ASP A 160 3.74 -22.66 -6.12
N PHE A 161 4.68 -22.46 -5.18
CA PHE A 161 4.79 -23.32 -4.01
C PHE A 161 3.53 -23.20 -3.15
N LEU A 162 3.14 -21.96 -2.81
CA LEU A 162 1.94 -21.72 -2.00
C LEU A 162 0.64 -21.98 -2.77
N VAL A 163 0.62 -21.85 -4.10
CA VAL A 163 -0.51 -22.34 -4.93
C VAL A 163 -0.72 -23.84 -4.71
N THR A 164 0.38 -24.61 -4.71
CA THR A 164 0.34 -26.06 -4.51
C THR A 164 -0.12 -26.41 -3.10
N VAL A 165 0.45 -25.76 -2.08
CA VAL A 165 0.02 -25.89 -0.67
C VAL A 165 -1.49 -25.65 -0.54
N ARG A 166 -1.98 -24.51 -1.06
CA ARG A 166 -3.39 -24.13 -0.99
C ARG A 166 -4.30 -25.16 -1.63
N ARG A 167 -3.89 -25.74 -2.78
CA ARG A 167 -4.64 -26.80 -3.46
C ARG A 167 -4.71 -28.06 -2.60
N THR A 168 -3.58 -28.51 -2.06
CA THR A 168 -3.51 -29.70 -1.20
C THR A 168 -4.37 -29.55 0.06
N LEU A 169 -4.36 -28.37 0.70
CA LEU A 169 -5.22 -28.10 1.85
C LEU A 169 -6.71 -28.12 1.48
N ASP A 170 -7.09 -27.63 0.30
CA ASP A 170 -8.48 -27.68 -0.18
C ASP A 170 -8.97 -29.11 -0.38
N GLU A 171 -8.17 -29.91 -1.09
CA GLU A 171 -8.44 -31.32 -1.37
C GLU A 171 -8.58 -32.12 -0.07
N GLY A 172 -7.77 -31.77 0.93
CA GLY A 172 -7.82 -32.32 2.30
C GLY A 172 -8.93 -31.74 3.18
N LYS A 173 -9.68 -30.72 2.74
CA LYS A 173 -10.66 -29.96 3.54
C LYS A 173 -10.06 -29.33 4.82
N GLN A 174 -8.85 -28.80 4.72
CA GLN A 174 -8.05 -28.23 5.79
C GLN A 174 -7.79 -26.71 5.60
N LEU A 175 -8.76 -25.97 5.04
CA LEU A 175 -8.64 -24.51 4.83
C LEU A 175 -8.74 -23.68 6.11
N ASP A 176 -8.95 -24.32 7.26
CA ASP A 176 -8.86 -23.74 8.60
C ASP A 176 -7.42 -23.66 9.13
N VAL A 177 -6.46 -24.33 8.47
CA VAL A 177 -5.03 -24.26 8.79
C VAL A 177 -4.49 -22.87 8.50
N LYS A 178 -4.03 -22.17 9.55
CA LYS A 178 -3.54 -20.80 9.46
C LYS A 178 -2.08 -20.67 9.05
N ALA A 179 -1.28 -21.71 9.29
CA ALA A 179 0.15 -21.69 9.03
C ALA A 179 0.68 -23.10 8.73
N ILE A 180 1.81 -23.17 8.04
CA ILE A 180 2.53 -24.42 7.75
C ILE A 180 3.96 -24.34 8.23
N LEU A 181 4.54 -25.50 8.52
CA LEU A 181 5.96 -25.67 8.81
C LEU A 181 6.63 -26.22 7.56
N VAL A 182 7.63 -25.53 7.00
CA VAL A 182 8.31 -25.93 5.75
C VAL A 182 9.77 -26.26 6.03
N ARG A 183 10.19 -27.48 5.66
CA ARG A 183 11.53 -28.02 5.90
C ARG A 183 12.48 -27.73 4.72
N PRO A 184 13.81 -27.85 4.90
CA PRO A 184 14.79 -27.61 3.84
C PRO A 184 14.62 -28.50 2.60
N ASP A 185 14.09 -29.71 2.75
CA ASP A 185 13.81 -30.61 1.63
C ASP A 185 12.57 -30.20 0.82
N GLY A 186 11.83 -29.18 1.29
CA GLY A 186 10.60 -28.68 0.69
C GLY A 186 9.34 -29.41 1.12
N SER A 187 9.46 -30.41 2.00
CA SER A 187 8.29 -30.99 2.67
C SER A 187 7.67 -29.97 3.62
N TRP A 188 6.36 -30.05 3.79
CA TRP A 188 5.64 -29.16 4.69
C TRP A 188 4.52 -29.89 5.42
N GLU A 189 4.15 -29.39 6.59
CA GLU A 189 3.04 -29.90 7.39
C GLU A 189 2.20 -28.76 7.98
N PRO A 190 0.88 -28.95 8.16
CA PRO A 190 0.05 -28.00 8.89
C PRO A 190 0.57 -27.73 10.30
N LYS A 191 0.69 -26.46 10.67
CA LYS A 191 1.01 -26.08 12.05
C LYS A 191 -0.24 -26.32 12.91
N THR A 192 -0.15 -27.27 13.83
CA THR A 192 -1.20 -27.50 14.82
C THR A 192 -1.15 -26.41 15.89
N GLU A 193 -2.28 -25.72 16.06
CA GLU A 193 -2.50 -24.84 17.21
C GLU A 193 -2.56 -25.74 18.45
N ARG A 194 -1.42 -25.96 19.12
CA ARG A 194 -1.43 -26.54 20.46
C ARG A 194 -2.19 -25.55 21.33
N ASN A 195 -3.42 -25.90 21.71
CA ASN A 195 -4.17 -25.24 22.79
C ASN A 195 -3.27 -25.24 24.04
N ASN A 196 -2.52 -24.16 24.24
CA ASN A 196 -1.71 -23.95 25.43
C ASN A 196 -2.64 -23.55 26.59
N ASN A 197 -3.55 -24.45 26.95
CA ASN A 197 -4.26 -24.44 28.23
C ASN A 197 -3.41 -25.13 29.30
N ASN A 198 -2.12 -24.80 29.37
CA ASN A 198 -1.33 -25.08 30.57
C ASN A 198 -1.55 -23.95 31.56
N ASN A 199 -2.62 -24.10 32.34
CA ASN A 199 -2.77 -23.50 33.65
C ASN A 199 -1.51 -23.78 34.48
N ASN A 200 -0.67 -22.76 34.67
CA ASN A 200 0.15 -22.64 35.86
C ASN A 200 -0.03 -21.22 36.40
N ASN A 201 -1.08 -21.08 37.21
CA ASN A 201 -1.22 -19.96 38.13
C ASN A 201 -0.04 -19.97 39.12
N ASN A 202 0.67 -18.83 39.25
CA ASN A 202 0.99 -18.21 40.54
C ASN A 202 1.89 -16.97 40.38
N ARG A 203 1.30 -15.78 40.24
CA ARG A 203 1.25 -14.77 41.33
C ARG A 203 0.62 -13.45 40.86
N PRO A 204 -0.08 -12.74 41.77
CA PRO A 204 -0.89 -11.57 41.43
C PRO A 204 -0.15 -10.25 41.67
N SER A 205 -0.40 -9.25 40.82
CA SER A 205 -0.31 -7.82 41.16
C SER A 205 -1.28 -7.04 40.26
N GLU A 206 -2.27 -6.44 40.91
CA GLU A 206 -3.39 -5.62 40.41
C GLU A 206 -2.94 -4.14 40.23
N PRO A 207 -3.78 -3.17 39.82
CA PRO A 207 -3.79 -2.59 38.48
C PRO A 207 -3.43 -1.08 38.45
N GLY A 208 -2.80 -0.64 37.35
CA GLY A 208 -2.46 0.77 37.13
C GLY A 208 -3.39 1.48 36.16
N MET A 209 -4.59 1.89 36.60
CA MET A 209 -5.41 2.90 35.92
C MET A 209 -4.88 4.31 36.23
N LEU A 210 -4.37 5.05 35.24
CA LEU A 210 -4.33 6.53 35.22
C LEU A 210 -4.18 6.99 33.76
N LYS A 211 -4.77 8.06 33.23
CA LYS A 211 -5.90 8.94 33.55
C LYS A 211 -6.11 9.74 32.26
N ARG A 212 -7.34 9.84 31.75
CA ARG A 212 -7.72 10.87 30.77
C ARG A 212 -7.58 12.24 31.45
N LYS A 213 -6.97 13.20 30.76
CA LYS A 213 -7.06 14.62 31.13
C LYS A 213 -7.86 15.35 30.04
N ARG A 214 -9.10 15.68 30.38
CA ARG A 214 -9.87 16.79 29.79
C ARG A 214 -9.93 17.91 30.83
N GLU A 215 -10.46 19.07 30.40
CA GLU A 215 -10.80 20.29 31.14
C GLU A 215 -9.66 21.33 31.12
N ASP A 216 -9.83 22.61 30.75
CA ASP A 216 -10.98 23.52 30.53
C ASP A 216 -10.51 24.61 29.52
N GLY A 217 -11.31 25.42 28.80
CA GLY A 217 -12.64 25.97 29.06
C GLY A 217 -12.53 27.51 29.21
N LEU A 218 -13.26 28.24 28.35
CA LEU A 218 -13.64 29.68 28.42
C LEU A 218 -12.55 30.71 28.02
N SER A 219 -12.79 31.82 27.31
CA SER A 219 -14.01 32.52 26.90
C SER A 219 -13.69 33.63 25.87
N ILE A 220 -14.61 33.78 24.92
CA ILE A 220 -15.13 34.98 24.23
C ILE A 220 -14.51 36.34 24.60
N THR A 221 -14.04 37.08 23.59
CA THR A 221 -14.35 38.52 23.40
C THR A 221 -14.29 38.90 21.92
N SER A 222 -15.40 39.43 21.40
CA SER A 222 -15.47 40.21 20.15
C SER A 222 -14.75 41.56 20.31
N PRO A 223 -14.45 42.27 19.20
CA PRO A 223 -15.32 43.41 18.88
C PRO A 223 -15.64 43.60 17.38
N ASN A 224 -16.85 44.09 17.13
CA ASN A 224 -17.26 44.80 15.92
C ASN A 224 -16.51 46.13 15.79
N ASN A 225 -16.14 46.57 14.57
CA ASN A 225 -16.87 47.64 13.88
C ASN A 225 -16.37 47.98 12.46
N HIS A 226 -17.35 48.12 11.57
CA HIS A 226 -17.56 49.08 10.47
C HIS A 226 -16.46 49.58 9.51
N GLY A 227 -16.81 49.50 8.21
CA GLY A 227 -16.46 50.43 7.12
C GLY A 227 -15.18 50.04 6.35
N GLN A 228 -15.07 50.09 5.03
CA GLN A 228 -15.84 50.71 3.94
C GLN A 228 -15.52 49.95 2.64
N GLN A 229 -16.47 49.93 1.71
CA GLN A 229 -16.24 49.59 0.30
C GLN A 229 -15.22 50.54 -0.32
N GLN A 230 -14.22 49.99 -1.02
CA GLN A 230 -13.47 50.73 -2.04
C GLN A 230 -13.42 49.90 -3.33
N LEU A 231 -14.12 50.44 -4.32
CA LEU A 231 -14.02 50.12 -5.74
C LEU A 231 -12.65 50.58 -6.26
N TYR A 232 -11.96 49.74 -7.04
CA TYR A 232 -10.85 50.14 -7.90
C TYR A 232 -11.04 49.56 -9.31
N PRO A 233 -10.53 50.27 -10.34
CA PRO A 233 -11.12 50.27 -11.69
C PRO A 233 -10.55 49.19 -12.62
N ASP A 234 -11.34 48.90 -13.66
CA ASP A 234 -10.97 48.08 -14.82
C ASP A 234 -9.64 48.53 -15.46
N ARG A 235 -8.80 47.55 -15.81
CA ARG A 235 -7.69 47.74 -16.76
C ARG A 235 -7.56 46.56 -17.73
N PRO A 236 -7.10 46.84 -18.96
CA PRO A 236 -7.50 46.09 -20.14
C PRO A 236 -6.68 44.83 -20.38
N SER A 237 -7.34 43.90 -21.06
CA SER A 237 -6.87 42.61 -21.57
C SER A 237 -5.57 42.75 -22.38
N LYS A 238 -4.55 41.96 -22.01
CA LYS A 238 -3.34 41.75 -22.81
C LYS A 238 -3.43 40.43 -23.57
N GLN A 239 -2.93 40.49 -24.79
CA GLN A 239 -3.01 39.52 -25.87
C GLN A 239 -2.50 38.12 -25.49
N SER A 240 -3.20 37.12 -26.01
CA SER A 240 -2.84 35.69 -26.01
C SER A 240 -1.53 35.47 -26.76
N SER A 241 -0.57 34.83 -26.09
CA SER A 241 0.55 34.15 -26.74
C SER A 241 0.24 32.66 -26.88
N THR A 242 0.63 32.06 -28.00
CA THR A 242 0.45 30.64 -28.33
C THR A 242 1.22 29.73 -27.35
N PRO A 243 0.65 28.59 -26.92
CA PRO A 243 1.33 27.66 -26.01
C PRO A 243 2.46 26.91 -26.72
N GLU A 244 3.59 26.78 -26.04
CA GLU A 244 4.75 26.00 -26.47
C GLU A 244 4.57 24.54 -26.00
N VAL A 245 4.68 23.59 -26.94
CA VAL A 245 4.62 22.15 -26.66
C VAL A 245 6.06 21.65 -26.51
N ILE A 246 6.38 21.10 -25.34
CA ILE A 246 7.67 20.44 -25.10
C ILE A 246 7.37 18.95 -24.93
N GLU A 247 7.80 18.16 -25.92
CA GLU A 247 7.82 16.70 -25.82
C GLU A 247 9.04 16.31 -24.96
N LEU A 248 8.80 15.47 -23.95
CA LEU A 248 9.87 14.89 -23.13
C LEU A 248 10.11 13.47 -23.64
N ASP A 249 11.29 13.24 -24.21
CA ASP A 249 11.80 11.93 -24.66
C ASP A 249 11.95 10.92 -23.52
#